data_AF-A0A2L0C6K9-F1
#
_entry.id   AF-A0A2L0C6K9-F1
#
_cell.length_a   1.000
_cell.length_b   1.000
_cell.length_c   1.000
_cell.angle_alpha   90.00
_cell.angle_beta   90.00
_cell.angle_gamma   90.00
#
_symmetry.space_group_name_H-M   'P 1'
#
loop_
_entity.id
_entity.type
_entity.pdbx_description
1 polymer ?
#
loop_
_entity_poly.entity_id
_entity_poly.type
_entity_poly.pdbx_seq_one_letter_code
_entity_poly.pdbx_strand_id
1 'polypeptide(L)'
;EMGQKGKESTSNALAVQLDAEGKVKYDVIARQGHSKDKIVYSKLTDLLPAEVVAENDPSLQKPTQEEIDDITEKTRQALQKLTNSKIAAAMPVRCAEKQAPAQFIRYTPSQQGAAFNSGAKQRVIRLVEAQVDPMEPPRFRINRKIPRGPPSPPAPVLHSPTRRVTVKEQKEWKIPPCISNWKNAKGYTVPLDKRLAADGRGLQQLHINENFAKLAEALYIADRKAREAVETRAQLERKLAQKEKEQKEEHLRQLAQKARDERAGIKPGHSVGESGATNEDEREREMLRQDRHKERARERNLARAAPDKRTKLQKERER
;
A
#
# COMPACT_ATOMS: atom_id res chain seq x y z
N GLU A 1 6.66 -48.38 -57.27
CA GLU A 1 6.83 -47.86 -58.64
C GLU A 1 7.67 -46.59 -58.60
N MET A 2 8.79 -46.51 -59.31
CA MET A 2 9.60 -45.28 -59.40
C MET A 2 9.55 -44.74 -60.83
N GLY A 3 9.28 -43.45 -61.01
CA GLY A 3 9.51 -42.75 -62.29
C GLY A 3 8.58 -43.08 -63.47
N GLN A 4 7.40 -43.70 -63.26
CA GLN A 4 6.43 -43.88 -64.35
C GLN A 4 5.93 -42.52 -64.87
N LYS A 5 6.28 -42.18 -66.11
CA LYS A 5 5.73 -41.00 -66.81
C LYS A 5 4.22 -41.19 -67.03
N GLY A 6 3.43 -40.17 -66.70
CA GLY A 6 2.00 -40.09 -67.01
C GLY A 6 1.05 -40.24 -65.81
N LYS A 7 1.52 -40.68 -64.63
CA LYS A 7 0.75 -40.52 -63.39
C LYS A 7 0.95 -39.11 -62.83
N GLU A 8 -0.12 -38.40 -62.49
CA GLU A 8 -0.05 -37.08 -61.85
C GLU A 8 0.67 -37.19 -60.50
N SER A 9 1.82 -36.51 -60.39
CA SER A 9 2.81 -36.73 -59.32
C SER A 9 2.86 -35.61 -58.27
N THR A 10 1.93 -34.65 -58.33
CA THR A 10 1.85 -33.50 -57.43
C THR A 10 1.25 -33.87 -56.08
N SER A 11 2.04 -34.49 -55.21
CA SER A 11 1.65 -34.75 -53.81
C SER A 11 2.02 -33.59 -52.90
N ASN A 12 1.09 -33.18 -52.01
CA ASN A 12 1.36 -32.21 -50.93
C ASN A 12 2.17 -32.79 -49.75
N ALA A 13 2.61 -34.06 -49.84
CA ALA A 13 3.39 -34.73 -48.81
C ALA A 13 4.86 -34.29 -48.84
N LEU A 14 5.44 -34.04 -47.67
CA LEU A 14 6.89 -33.91 -47.51
C LEU A 14 7.55 -35.26 -47.81
N ALA A 15 8.65 -35.24 -48.57
CA ALA A 15 9.39 -36.46 -48.90
C ALA A 15 9.95 -37.11 -47.61
N VAL A 16 9.76 -38.43 -47.48
CA VAL A 16 10.31 -39.21 -46.36
C VAL A 16 11.83 -39.25 -46.49
N GLN A 17 12.53 -38.71 -45.48
CA GLN A 17 13.99 -38.67 -45.45
C GLN A 17 14.53 -39.72 -44.47
N LEU A 18 15.68 -40.30 -44.80
CA LEU A 18 16.43 -41.20 -43.92
C LEU A 18 17.63 -40.48 -43.30
N ASP A 19 18.07 -40.92 -42.12
CA ASP A 19 19.35 -40.55 -41.53
C ASP A 19 20.51 -41.45 -41.98
N ALA A 20 21.71 -41.18 -41.49
CA ALA A 20 22.91 -41.93 -41.84
C ALA A 20 22.88 -43.38 -41.31
N GLU A 21 22.01 -43.68 -40.34
CA GLU A 21 21.77 -45.02 -39.80
C GLU A 21 20.62 -45.75 -40.52
N GLY A 22 19.99 -45.11 -41.52
CA GLY A 22 18.85 -45.67 -42.26
C GLY A 22 17.51 -45.53 -41.55
N LYS A 23 17.42 -44.83 -40.42
CA LYS A 23 16.15 -44.57 -39.71
C LYS A 23 15.40 -43.41 -40.36
N VAL A 24 14.07 -43.44 -40.28
CA VAL A 24 13.21 -42.37 -40.83
C VAL A 24 13.32 -41.11 -39.96
N LYS A 25 13.68 -39.97 -40.59
CA LYS A 25 13.79 -38.65 -39.96
C LYS A 25 12.41 -38.01 -39.75
N TYR A 26 11.69 -38.44 -38.72
CA TYR A 26 10.45 -37.77 -38.29
C TYR A 26 10.70 -36.32 -37.81
N ASP A 27 11.92 -36.00 -37.38
CA ASP A 27 12.42 -34.65 -37.03
C ASP A 27 12.11 -33.58 -38.10
N VAL A 28 11.98 -33.97 -39.38
CA VAL A 28 11.67 -33.05 -40.49
C VAL A 28 10.32 -32.35 -40.27
N ILE A 29 9.37 -33.00 -39.59
CA ILE A 29 8.07 -32.43 -39.22
C ILE A 29 8.27 -31.33 -38.17
N ALA A 30 9.04 -31.62 -37.10
CA ALA A 30 9.35 -30.65 -36.04
C ALA A 30 10.19 -29.45 -36.51
N ARG A 31 11.00 -29.64 -37.57
CA ARG A 31 11.82 -28.61 -38.20
C ARG A 31 11.09 -27.79 -39.26
N GLN A 32 9.85 -28.12 -39.63
CA GLN A 32 9.08 -27.39 -40.63
C GLN A 32 8.98 -25.90 -40.24
N GLY A 33 9.40 -24.99 -41.12
CA GLY A 33 9.38 -23.53 -40.88
C GLY A 33 10.59 -22.98 -40.12
N HIS A 34 11.55 -23.82 -39.71
CA HIS A 34 12.84 -23.40 -39.14
C HIS A 34 13.96 -23.51 -40.19
N SER A 35 15.12 -22.87 -39.95
CA SER A 35 16.32 -23.11 -40.78
C SER A 35 16.84 -24.53 -40.58
N LYS A 36 17.54 -25.07 -41.59
CA LYS A 36 18.19 -26.40 -41.53
C LYS A 36 19.18 -26.49 -40.37
N ASP A 37 19.89 -25.40 -40.12
CA ASP A 37 20.97 -25.28 -39.13
C ASP A 37 20.44 -25.03 -37.71
N LYS A 38 19.14 -24.75 -37.56
CA LYS A 38 18.53 -24.58 -36.24
C LYS A 38 18.40 -25.94 -35.57
N ILE A 39 19.06 -26.08 -34.43
CA ILE A 39 18.97 -27.27 -33.59
C ILE A 39 17.56 -27.33 -32.98
N VAL A 40 16.91 -28.48 -33.17
CA VAL A 40 15.60 -28.81 -32.58
C VAL A 40 15.72 -30.22 -32.03
N TYR A 41 15.59 -30.35 -30.72
CA TYR A 41 15.53 -31.63 -30.03
C TYR A 41 14.14 -32.24 -30.21
N SER A 42 14.11 -33.54 -30.53
CA SER A 42 12.86 -34.25 -30.85
C SER A 42 12.93 -35.77 -30.63
N LYS A 43 14.12 -36.30 -30.36
CA LYS A 43 14.35 -37.74 -30.18
C LYS A 43 14.41 -38.10 -28.70
N LEU A 44 14.13 -39.36 -28.38
CA LEU A 44 14.31 -39.89 -27.02
C LEU A 44 15.78 -39.88 -26.57
N THR A 45 16.73 -39.94 -27.50
CA THR A 45 18.17 -39.76 -27.23
C THR A 45 18.48 -38.41 -26.60
N ASP A 46 17.73 -37.37 -26.97
CA ASP A 46 17.93 -36.00 -26.49
C ASP A 46 17.43 -35.80 -25.05
N LEU A 47 16.71 -36.79 -24.50
CA LEU A 47 16.21 -36.85 -23.12
C LEU A 47 17.14 -37.64 -22.18
N LEU A 48 18.12 -38.37 -22.72
CA LEU A 48 19.06 -39.13 -21.90
C LEU A 48 20.11 -38.17 -21.32
N PRO A 49 20.44 -38.26 -20.02
CA PRO A 49 21.50 -37.45 -19.44
C PRO A 49 22.84 -37.86 -20.06
N ALA A 50 23.65 -36.87 -20.45
CA ALA A 50 25.05 -37.10 -20.77
C ALA A 50 25.82 -37.34 -19.46
N GLU A 51 26.50 -38.48 -19.34
CA GLU A 51 27.33 -38.79 -18.19
C GLU A 51 28.65 -38.00 -18.25
N VAL A 52 28.97 -37.26 -17.18
CA VAL A 52 30.24 -36.54 -17.07
C VAL A 52 31.32 -37.54 -16.59
N VAL A 53 32.12 -38.04 -17.53
CA VAL A 53 33.10 -39.11 -17.26
C VAL A 53 34.35 -38.60 -16.52
N ALA A 54 34.71 -37.32 -16.71
CA ALA A 54 35.86 -36.69 -16.06
C ALA A 54 35.61 -35.20 -15.75
N GLU A 55 36.21 -34.70 -14.67
CA GLU A 55 36.08 -33.31 -14.22
C GLU A 55 36.68 -32.30 -15.22
N ASN A 56 37.68 -32.70 -16.00
CA ASN A 56 38.41 -31.86 -16.97
C ASN A 56 38.08 -32.22 -18.44
N ASP A 57 36.81 -32.48 -18.76
CA ASP A 57 36.37 -32.75 -20.14
C ASP A 57 36.53 -31.48 -21.03
N PRO A 58 37.29 -31.54 -22.15
CA PRO A 58 37.48 -30.39 -23.02
C PRO A 58 36.20 -29.91 -23.71
N SER A 59 35.16 -30.73 -23.82
CA SER A 59 33.87 -30.34 -24.41
C SER A 59 33.02 -29.45 -23.49
N LEU A 60 33.30 -29.47 -22.18
CA LEU A 60 32.64 -28.63 -21.17
C LEU A 60 33.42 -27.34 -20.86
N GLN A 61 34.62 -27.19 -21.42
CA GLN A 61 35.40 -25.97 -21.28
C GLN A 61 34.73 -24.81 -22.03
N LYS A 62 34.93 -23.59 -21.52
CA LYS A 62 34.49 -22.39 -22.24
C LYS A 62 35.35 -22.21 -23.51
N PRO A 63 34.82 -21.55 -24.56
CA PRO A 63 35.62 -21.06 -25.68
C PRO A 63 36.86 -20.28 -25.21
N THR A 64 37.87 -20.20 -26.07
CA THR A 64 39.11 -19.50 -25.72
C THR A 64 38.86 -18.01 -25.46
N GLN A 65 39.71 -17.36 -24.65
CA GLN A 65 39.53 -15.93 -24.35
C GLN A 65 39.57 -15.08 -25.63
N GLU A 66 40.42 -15.44 -26.59
CA GLU A 66 40.51 -14.78 -27.90
C GLU A 66 39.19 -14.89 -28.67
N GLU A 67 38.56 -16.08 -28.73
CA GLU A 67 37.25 -16.27 -29.35
C GLU A 67 36.13 -15.49 -28.64
N ILE A 68 36.18 -15.40 -27.31
CA ILE A 68 35.23 -14.61 -26.50
C ILE A 68 35.35 -13.13 -26.84
N ASP A 69 36.57 -12.60 -26.92
CA ASP A 69 36.82 -11.19 -27.25
C ASP A 69 36.40 -10.89 -28.71
N ASP A 70 36.67 -11.80 -29.63
CA ASP A 70 36.27 -11.71 -31.05
C ASP A 70 34.74 -11.73 -31.23
N ILE A 71 34.03 -12.61 -30.52
CA ILE A 71 32.57 -12.69 -30.53
C ILE A 71 31.97 -11.45 -29.85
N THR A 72 32.58 -10.98 -28.76
CA THR A 72 32.17 -9.76 -28.05
C THR A 72 32.29 -8.56 -28.97
N GLU A 73 33.39 -8.42 -29.72
CA GLU A 73 33.59 -7.32 -30.65
C GLU A 73 32.60 -7.35 -31.82
N LYS A 74 32.42 -8.50 -32.47
CA LYS A 74 31.43 -8.70 -33.54
C LYS A 74 30.02 -8.36 -33.05
N THR A 75 29.65 -8.81 -31.85
CA THR A 75 28.35 -8.56 -31.23
C THR A 75 28.18 -7.08 -30.88
N ARG A 76 29.20 -6.46 -30.29
CA ARG A 76 29.23 -5.02 -29.96
C ARG A 76 28.99 -4.17 -31.19
N GLN A 77 29.71 -4.42 -32.28
CA GLN A 77 29.55 -3.70 -33.54
C GLN A 77 28.16 -3.90 -34.17
N ALA A 78 27.60 -5.11 -34.11
CA ALA A 78 26.26 -5.40 -34.61
C ALA A 78 25.17 -4.65 -33.81
N LEU A 79 25.26 -4.66 -32.48
CA LEU A 79 24.35 -3.92 -31.62
C LEU A 79 24.50 -2.40 -31.81
N GLN A 80 25.73 -1.89 -31.95
CA GLN A 80 25.99 -0.47 -32.18
C GLN A 80 25.40 0.04 -33.51
N LYS A 81 25.42 -0.78 -34.57
CA LYS A 81 24.73 -0.47 -35.84
C LYS A 81 23.20 -0.37 -35.65
N LEU A 82 22.60 -1.28 -34.87
CA LEU A 82 21.17 -1.26 -34.56
C LEU A 82 20.78 -0.06 -33.68
N THR A 83 21.56 0.26 -32.65
CA THR A 83 21.28 1.40 -31.76
C THR A 83 21.45 2.73 -32.47
N ASN A 84 22.50 2.89 -33.29
CA ASN A 84 22.70 4.10 -34.10
C ASN A 84 21.50 4.38 -35.03
N SER A 85 20.92 3.34 -35.66
CA SER A 85 19.69 3.47 -36.45
C SER A 85 18.49 3.93 -35.62
N LYS A 86 18.35 3.45 -34.36
CA LYS A 86 17.30 3.91 -33.44
C LYS A 86 17.51 5.34 -32.95
N ILE A 87 18.75 5.72 -32.65
CA ILE A 87 19.11 7.09 -32.25
C ILE A 87 18.83 8.07 -33.39
N ALA A 88 19.26 7.76 -34.62
CA ALA A 88 18.97 8.58 -35.81
C ALA A 88 17.47 8.72 -36.12
N ALA A 89 16.66 7.72 -35.76
CA ALA A 89 15.20 7.80 -35.86
C ALA A 89 14.55 8.63 -34.73
N ALA A 90 15.20 8.78 -33.58
CA ALA A 90 14.71 9.51 -32.42
C ALA A 90 15.15 10.98 -32.37
N MET A 91 16.22 11.37 -33.10
CA MET A 91 16.65 12.76 -33.18
C MET A 91 15.59 13.64 -33.88
N PRO A 92 15.10 14.74 -33.25
CA PRO A 92 14.01 15.55 -33.79
C PRO A 92 14.33 16.28 -35.10
N VAL A 93 15.61 16.61 -35.33
CA VAL A 93 16.11 17.26 -36.54
C VAL A 93 17.20 16.38 -37.12
N ARG A 94 17.11 16.08 -38.42
CA ARG A 94 18.16 15.37 -39.14
C ARG A 94 19.02 16.36 -39.91
N CYS A 95 20.34 16.23 -39.79
CA CYS A 95 21.25 16.85 -40.73
C CYS A 95 21.05 16.19 -42.10
N ALA A 96 21.12 16.97 -43.19
CA ALA A 96 21.00 16.42 -44.54
C ALA A 96 22.13 15.40 -44.79
N GLU A 97 21.76 14.17 -45.15
CA GLU A 97 22.72 13.10 -45.40
C GLU A 97 23.53 13.41 -46.67
N LYS A 98 24.85 13.22 -46.60
CA LYS A 98 25.73 13.39 -47.77
C LYS A 98 25.51 12.21 -48.70
N GLN A 99 25.19 12.48 -49.97
CA GLN A 99 25.00 11.44 -50.99
C GLN A 99 26.20 10.49 -51.05
N ALA A 100 25.92 9.19 -51.01
CA ALA A 100 26.93 8.16 -51.21
C ALA A 100 27.46 8.19 -52.66
N PRO A 101 28.73 7.80 -52.90
CA PRO A 101 29.27 7.70 -54.25
C PRO A 101 28.53 6.63 -55.06
N ALA A 102 28.44 6.83 -56.39
CA ALA A 102 27.77 5.91 -57.30
C ALA A 102 28.40 4.51 -57.29
N GLN A 103 27.58 3.48 -57.11
CA GLN A 103 28.02 2.08 -57.07
C GLN A 103 27.80 1.40 -58.42
N PHE A 104 28.71 0.53 -58.83
CA PHE A 104 28.59 -0.24 -60.08
C PHE A 104 28.41 -1.72 -59.76
N ILE A 105 27.24 -2.28 -60.10
CA ILE A 105 26.86 -3.66 -59.80
C ILE A 105 26.84 -4.47 -61.10
N ARG A 106 27.58 -5.57 -61.14
CA ARG A 106 27.55 -6.54 -62.25
C ARG A 106 26.39 -7.53 -62.01
N TYR A 107 25.37 -7.47 -62.86
CA TYR A 107 24.20 -8.35 -62.78
C TYR A 107 24.21 -9.37 -63.92
N THR A 108 24.00 -10.65 -63.56
CA THR A 108 23.79 -11.75 -64.51
C THR A 108 22.28 -12.08 -64.49
N PRO A 109 21.53 -11.84 -65.58
CA PRO A 109 20.13 -12.24 -65.66
C PRO A 109 19.95 -13.76 -65.58
N SER A 110 18.89 -14.20 -64.90
CA SER A 110 18.48 -15.60 -64.85
C SER A 110 17.80 -16.05 -66.16
N GLN A 111 16.99 -15.17 -66.77
CA GLN A 111 16.49 -15.37 -68.13
C GLN A 111 17.58 -14.96 -69.12
N GLN A 112 18.07 -15.93 -69.89
CA GLN A 112 19.10 -15.73 -70.92
C GLN A 112 18.55 -16.13 -72.28
N GLY A 113 18.91 -15.36 -73.30
CA GLY A 113 18.53 -15.63 -74.69
C GLY A 113 19.10 -14.54 -75.59
N ALA A 114 19.39 -14.87 -76.86
CA ALA A 114 20.06 -13.95 -77.78
C ALA A 114 19.27 -12.64 -78.05
N ALA A 115 17.93 -12.70 -77.92
CA ALA A 115 17.04 -11.54 -78.04
C ALA A 115 17.05 -10.60 -76.80
N PHE A 116 17.61 -11.04 -75.66
CA PHE A 116 17.67 -10.25 -74.44
C PHE A 116 19.07 -9.66 -74.22
N ASN A 117 19.10 -8.46 -73.62
CA ASN A 117 20.35 -7.76 -73.25
C ASN A 117 21.35 -7.62 -74.41
N SER A 118 20.85 -7.47 -75.64
CA SER A 118 21.65 -7.39 -76.88
C SER A 118 22.67 -8.51 -77.06
N GLY A 119 22.33 -9.73 -76.62
CA GLY A 119 23.22 -10.90 -76.66
C GLY A 119 24.30 -10.94 -75.56
N ALA A 120 24.43 -9.92 -74.72
CA ALA A 120 25.38 -9.91 -73.62
C ALA A 120 24.88 -10.75 -72.43
N LYS A 121 25.75 -11.61 -71.89
CA LYS A 121 25.41 -12.49 -70.75
C LYS A 121 25.24 -11.74 -69.41
N GLN A 122 25.74 -10.51 -69.31
CA GLN A 122 25.74 -9.68 -68.10
C GLN A 122 25.47 -8.23 -68.44
N ARG A 123 25.02 -7.45 -67.45
CA ARG A 123 24.89 -5.99 -67.53
C ARG A 123 25.52 -5.34 -66.31
N VAL A 124 26.14 -4.17 -66.48
CA VAL A 124 26.64 -3.35 -65.38
C VAL A 124 25.63 -2.26 -65.10
N ILE A 125 25.17 -2.18 -63.86
CA ILE A 125 24.16 -1.22 -63.40
C ILE A 125 24.88 -0.18 -62.54
N ARG A 126 24.80 1.10 -62.91
CA ARG A 126 25.21 2.22 -62.06
C ARG A 126 24.03 2.56 -61.14
N LEU A 127 24.18 2.28 -59.85
CA LEU A 127 23.21 2.59 -58.82
C LEU A 127 23.63 3.88 -58.10
N VAL A 128 22.69 4.83 -58.01
CA VAL A 128 22.87 6.13 -57.36
C VAL A 128 21.67 6.33 -56.44
N GLU A 129 21.93 6.75 -55.21
CA GLU A 129 20.87 7.08 -54.25
C GLU A 129 20.20 8.40 -54.64
N ALA A 130 18.86 8.41 -54.70
CA ALA A 130 18.12 9.62 -54.99
C ALA A 130 18.14 10.56 -53.78
N GLN A 131 18.45 11.84 -54.00
CA GLN A 131 18.48 12.82 -52.92
C GLN A 131 17.10 12.97 -52.28
N VAL A 132 17.03 12.78 -50.97
CA VAL A 132 15.83 13.01 -50.16
C VAL A 132 15.78 14.48 -49.75
N ASP A 133 14.59 15.09 -49.83
CA ASP A 133 14.37 16.46 -49.34
C ASP A 133 14.30 16.46 -47.80
N PRO A 134 15.16 17.21 -47.08
CA PRO A 134 15.14 17.29 -45.62
C PRO A 134 13.84 17.90 -45.05
N MET A 135 13.03 18.55 -45.87
CA MET A 135 11.74 19.13 -45.48
C MET A 135 10.54 18.23 -45.85
N GLU A 136 10.74 17.06 -46.47
CA GLU A 136 9.65 16.15 -46.83
C GLU A 136 9.05 15.47 -45.57
N PRO A 137 7.74 15.62 -45.30
CA PRO A 137 7.10 14.95 -44.18
C PRO A 137 6.92 13.44 -44.45
N PRO A 138 6.71 12.60 -43.41
CA PRO A 138 6.54 11.15 -43.58
C PRO A 138 5.41 10.76 -44.56
N ARG A 139 5.80 10.18 -45.70
CA ARG A 139 4.91 9.88 -46.85
C ARG A 139 3.77 8.91 -46.56
N PHE A 140 3.86 8.08 -45.52
CA PHE A 140 2.92 6.99 -45.24
C PHE A 140 2.49 6.93 -43.77
N ARG A 141 1.25 6.47 -43.53
CA ARG A 141 0.70 6.27 -42.18
C ARG A 141 1.22 4.98 -41.56
N ILE A 142 2.17 5.10 -40.62
CA ILE A 142 2.84 3.96 -39.94
C ILE A 142 1.96 3.35 -38.83
N ASN A 143 0.91 4.04 -38.37
CA ASN A 143 0.08 3.65 -37.23
C ASN A 143 -0.92 2.49 -37.48
N ARG A 144 -0.80 1.76 -38.60
CA ARG A 144 -1.66 0.60 -38.91
C ARG A 144 -1.33 -0.56 -37.97
N LYS A 145 -2.17 -0.79 -36.96
CA LYS A 145 -2.06 -1.95 -36.07
C LYS A 145 -2.47 -3.22 -36.81
N ILE A 146 -1.57 -4.19 -36.88
CA ILE A 146 -1.77 -5.51 -37.49
C ILE A 146 -1.71 -6.53 -36.32
N PRO A 147 -2.53 -7.60 -36.30
CA PRO A 147 -2.36 -8.67 -35.33
C PRO A 147 -0.94 -9.24 -35.38
N ARG A 148 -0.45 -9.78 -34.26
CA ARG A 148 0.84 -10.48 -34.27
C ARG A 148 0.76 -11.65 -35.24
N GLY A 149 1.79 -11.82 -36.06
CA GLY A 149 1.92 -13.00 -36.92
C GLY A 149 2.00 -14.29 -36.09
N PRO A 150 1.86 -15.46 -36.73
CA PRO A 150 2.03 -16.73 -36.03
C PRO A 150 3.41 -16.80 -35.38
N PRO A 151 3.54 -17.43 -34.19
CA PRO A 151 4.83 -17.68 -33.59
C PRO A 151 5.65 -18.63 -34.47
N SER A 152 6.95 -18.76 -34.20
CA SER A 152 7.73 -19.82 -34.81
C SER A 152 7.11 -21.19 -34.48
N PRO A 153 7.15 -22.18 -35.40
CA PRO A 153 6.58 -23.51 -35.20
C PRO A 153 6.97 -24.10 -33.82
N PRO A 154 6.02 -24.67 -33.07
CA PRO A 154 6.25 -25.09 -31.69
C PRO A 154 7.33 -26.17 -31.61
N ALA A 155 8.22 -26.04 -30.63
CA ALA A 155 9.22 -27.07 -30.37
C ALA A 155 8.56 -28.32 -29.76
N PRO A 156 9.07 -29.54 -30.06
CA PRO A 156 8.63 -30.76 -29.40
C PRO A 156 8.78 -30.68 -27.88
N VAL A 157 7.77 -31.14 -27.16
CA VAL A 157 7.72 -31.10 -25.70
C VAL A 157 8.34 -32.38 -25.14
N LEU A 158 9.63 -32.30 -24.81
CA LEU A 158 10.40 -33.40 -24.24
C LEU A 158 10.20 -33.47 -22.71
N HIS A 159 9.04 -33.98 -22.29
CA HIS A 159 8.77 -34.29 -20.89
C HIS A 159 9.20 -35.72 -20.54
N SER A 160 9.49 -35.95 -19.25
CA SER A 160 9.53 -37.30 -18.70
C SER A 160 8.13 -37.95 -18.75
N PRO A 161 8.04 -39.30 -18.69
CA PRO A 161 6.75 -39.99 -18.68
C PRO A 161 5.81 -39.44 -17.60
N THR A 162 4.54 -39.24 -17.95
CA THR A 162 3.57 -38.63 -17.07
C THR A 162 3.39 -39.44 -15.79
N ARG A 163 3.62 -38.80 -14.63
CA ARG A 163 3.38 -39.42 -13.32
C ARG A 163 1.90 -39.77 -13.19
N ARG A 164 1.61 -40.97 -12.71
CA ARG A 164 0.23 -41.43 -12.47
C ARG A 164 -0.35 -40.71 -11.25
N VAL A 165 -1.18 -39.70 -11.49
CA VAL A 165 -1.92 -38.97 -10.45
C VAL A 165 -2.92 -39.90 -9.76
N THR A 166 -2.98 -39.87 -8.44
CA THR A 166 -3.99 -40.65 -7.70
C THR A 166 -5.30 -39.88 -7.53
N VAL A 167 -6.42 -40.59 -7.42
CA VAL A 167 -7.74 -39.96 -7.15
C VAL A 167 -7.75 -39.23 -5.79
N LYS A 168 -6.90 -39.65 -4.84
CA LYS A 168 -6.71 -38.97 -3.55
C LYS A 168 -6.01 -37.62 -3.75
N GLU A 169 -4.86 -37.62 -4.40
CA GLU A 169 -4.10 -36.40 -4.75
C GLU A 169 -4.96 -35.40 -5.53
N GLN A 170 -5.69 -35.85 -6.55
CA GLN A 170 -6.58 -34.97 -7.32
C GLN A 170 -7.71 -34.35 -6.47
N LYS A 171 -8.18 -35.04 -5.43
CA LYS A 171 -9.18 -34.51 -4.48
C LYS A 171 -8.56 -33.52 -3.49
N GLU A 172 -7.33 -33.76 -3.03
CA GLU A 172 -6.59 -32.86 -2.13
C GLU A 172 -6.28 -31.52 -2.81
N TRP A 173 -5.95 -31.54 -4.11
CA TRP A 173 -5.74 -30.33 -4.92
C TRP A 173 -7.04 -29.68 -5.44
N LYS A 174 -8.22 -30.13 -5.01
CA LYS A 174 -9.50 -29.53 -5.42
C LYS A 174 -9.78 -28.25 -4.64
N ILE A 175 -9.32 -27.12 -5.17
CA ILE A 175 -9.53 -25.78 -4.61
C ILE A 175 -11.04 -25.46 -4.49
N PRO A 176 -11.56 -25.14 -3.28
CA PRO A 176 -12.94 -24.70 -3.10
C PRO A 176 -13.24 -23.35 -3.78
N PRO A 177 -14.49 -23.09 -4.23
CA PRO A 177 -14.83 -21.83 -4.86
C PRO A 177 -14.79 -20.65 -3.86
N CYS A 178 -14.13 -19.56 -4.23
CA CYS A 178 -14.04 -18.36 -3.40
C CYS A 178 -15.37 -17.61 -3.32
N ILE A 179 -16.11 -17.79 -2.22
CA ILE A 179 -17.30 -17.01 -1.89
C ILE A 179 -16.84 -15.80 -1.07
N SER A 180 -16.89 -14.59 -1.64
CA SER A 180 -16.41 -13.39 -0.96
C SER A 180 -17.53 -12.62 -0.27
N ASN A 181 -17.22 -12.03 0.89
CA ASN A 181 -18.16 -11.22 1.67
C ASN A 181 -18.39 -9.80 1.09
N TRP A 182 -17.59 -9.37 0.10
CA TRP A 182 -17.64 -8.01 -0.47
C TRP A 182 -18.02 -7.93 -1.95
N LYS A 183 -17.69 -8.95 -2.75
CA LYS A 183 -17.83 -8.91 -4.22
C LYS A 183 -18.57 -10.15 -4.73
N ASN A 184 -19.68 -9.90 -5.39
CA ASN A 184 -20.47 -10.89 -6.13
C ASN A 184 -20.75 -10.36 -7.54
N ALA A 185 -19.73 -10.40 -8.41
CA ALA A 185 -19.76 -9.73 -9.71
C ALA A 185 -20.85 -10.26 -10.67
N LYS A 186 -21.32 -11.50 -10.45
CA LYS A 186 -22.39 -12.14 -11.24
C LYS A 186 -23.74 -12.17 -10.52
N GLY A 187 -23.86 -11.56 -9.33
CA GLY A 187 -25.13 -11.45 -8.59
C GLY A 187 -25.72 -12.78 -8.11
N TYR A 188 -24.93 -13.86 -7.99
CA TYR A 188 -25.45 -15.18 -7.62
C TYR A 188 -26.10 -15.21 -6.23
N THR A 189 -27.26 -15.85 -6.11
CA THR A 189 -27.94 -16.11 -4.84
C THR A 189 -27.27 -17.27 -4.10
N VAL A 190 -26.21 -16.97 -3.36
CA VAL A 190 -25.52 -17.95 -2.50
C VAL A 190 -26.26 -18.08 -1.16
N PRO A 191 -26.60 -19.30 -0.70
CA PRO A 191 -27.25 -19.54 0.60
C PRO A 191 -26.32 -19.19 1.78
N LEU A 192 -26.92 -18.94 2.94
CA LEU A 192 -26.21 -18.40 4.11
C LEU A 192 -25.14 -19.36 4.65
N ASP A 193 -25.39 -20.67 4.62
CA ASP A 193 -24.44 -21.69 5.06
C ASP A 193 -23.14 -21.63 4.22
N LYS A 194 -23.24 -21.50 2.89
CA LYS A 194 -22.08 -21.43 2.01
C LYS A 194 -21.39 -20.06 2.04
N ARG A 195 -22.11 -18.97 2.36
CA ARG A 195 -21.50 -17.66 2.63
C ARG A 195 -20.64 -17.67 3.89
N LEU A 196 -21.12 -18.31 4.95
CA LEU A 196 -20.42 -18.39 6.24
C LEU A 196 -19.43 -19.58 6.32
N ALA A 197 -19.46 -20.54 5.39
CA ALA A 197 -18.59 -21.71 5.41
C ALA A 197 -17.08 -21.40 5.34
N ALA A 198 -16.69 -20.29 4.71
CA ALA A 198 -15.30 -19.84 4.65
C ALA A 198 -14.89 -18.98 5.86
N ASP A 199 -15.80 -18.74 6.80
CA ASP A 199 -15.62 -17.82 7.91
C ASP A 199 -15.00 -18.52 9.13
N GLY A 200 -13.67 -18.40 9.26
CA GLY A 200 -12.91 -19.01 10.34
C GLY A 200 -13.26 -18.53 11.75
N ARG A 201 -14.17 -17.56 11.93
CA ARG A 201 -14.63 -17.08 13.25
C ARG A 201 -15.18 -18.22 14.13
N GLY A 202 -15.81 -19.23 13.54
CA GLY A 202 -16.29 -20.41 14.29
C GLY A 202 -15.17 -21.32 14.83
N LEU A 203 -13.95 -21.19 14.31
CA LEU A 203 -12.76 -21.93 14.78
C LEU A 203 -11.95 -21.12 15.81
N GLN A 204 -12.26 -19.83 16.01
CA GLN A 204 -11.58 -18.98 16.97
C GLN A 204 -12.20 -19.13 18.37
N GLN A 205 -11.58 -19.93 19.22
CA GLN A 205 -11.95 -19.99 20.63
C GLN A 205 -11.45 -18.73 21.38
N LEU A 206 -12.40 -17.89 21.81
CA LEU A 206 -12.11 -16.71 22.62
C LEU A 206 -11.76 -17.13 24.06
N HIS A 207 -10.51 -16.92 24.45
CA HIS A 207 -10.02 -17.22 25.80
C HIS A 207 -9.94 -15.91 26.62
N ILE A 208 -10.51 -15.90 27.82
CA ILE A 208 -10.49 -14.76 28.75
C ILE A 208 -9.54 -15.07 29.90
N ASN A 209 -8.69 -14.11 30.27
CA ASN A 209 -7.69 -14.26 31.33
C ASN A 209 -8.33 -14.10 32.72
N GLU A 210 -8.08 -15.03 33.64
CA GLU A 210 -8.53 -14.99 35.05
C GLU A 210 -8.11 -13.71 35.80
N ASN A 211 -7.04 -13.04 35.37
CA ASN A 211 -6.62 -11.78 35.95
C ASN A 211 -7.68 -10.67 35.84
N PHE A 212 -8.62 -10.76 34.88
CA PHE A 212 -9.78 -9.86 34.83
C PHE A 212 -10.73 -10.05 36.03
N ALA A 213 -10.92 -11.28 36.51
CA ALA A 213 -11.71 -11.55 37.71
C ALA A 213 -10.99 -11.00 38.97
N LYS A 214 -9.69 -11.31 39.12
CA LYS A 214 -8.86 -10.80 40.23
C LYS A 214 -8.83 -9.26 40.27
N LEU A 215 -8.77 -8.60 39.11
CA LEU A 215 -8.84 -7.15 39.00
C LEU A 215 -10.22 -6.60 39.39
N ALA A 216 -11.31 -7.21 38.93
CA ALA A 216 -12.67 -6.80 39.27
C ALA A 216 -12.94 -6.93 40.78
N GLU A 217 -12.51 -8.03 41.39
CA GLU A 217 -12.60 -8.25 42.85
C GLU A 217 -11.77 -7.22 43.62
N ALA A 218 -10.51 -6.99 43.21
CA ALA A 218 -9.65 -6.00 43.85
C ALA A 218 -10.24 -4.58 43.80
N LEU A 219 -10.83 -4.18 42.66
CA LEU A 219 -11.51 -2.89 42.51
C LEU A 219 -12.78 -2.80 43.36
N TYR A 220 -13.56 -3.88 43.48
CA TYR A 220 -14.74 -3.92 44.33
C TYR A 220 -14.39 -3.78 45.83
N ILE A 221 -13.32 -4.46 46.27
CA ILE A 221 -12.78 -4.32 47.63
C ILE A 221 -12.25 -2.89 47.86
N ALA A 222 -11.60 -2.29 46.86
CA ALA A 222 -11.09 -0.93 46.95
C ALA A 222 -12.22 0.11 47.07
N ASP A 223 -13.29 0.02 46.27
CA ASP A 223 -14.45 0.91 46.38
C ASP A 223 -15.12 0.80 47.76
N ARG A 224 -15.32 -0.42 48.27
CA ARG A 224 -15.91 -0.62 49.60
C ARG A 224 -15.08 0.04 50.71
N LYS A 225 -13.76 -0.18 50.72
CA LYS A 225 -12.84 0.46 51.67
C LYS A 225 -12.77 1.97 51.51
N ALA A 226 -12.86 2.49 50.29
CA ALA A 226 -12.89 3.92 50.04
C ALA A 226 -14.17 4.57 50.62
N ARG A 227 -15.33 3.93 50.47
CA ARG A 227 -16.59 4.37 51.10
C ARG A 227 -16.52 4.34 52.62
N GLU A 228 -16.04 3.24 53.20
CA GLU A 228 -15.83 3.10 54.65
C GLU A 228 -14.91 4.23 55.20
N ALA A 229 -13.82 4.54 54.48
CA ALA A 229 -12.88 5.62 54.83
C ALA A 229 -13.49 7.04 54.68
N VAL A 230 -14.33 7.28 53.68
CA VAL A 230 -15.03 8.55 53.49
C VAL A 230 -16.11 8.75 54.55
N GLU A 231 -16.88 7.71 54.87
CA GLU A 231 -17.93 7.79 55.90
C GLU A 231 -17.32 8.02 57.28
N THR A 232 -16.30 7.25 57.67
CA THR A 232 -15.60 7.44 58.95
C THR A 232 -14.98 8.83 59.07
N ARG A 233 -14.38 9.36 57.99
CA ARG A 233 -13.89 10.76 57.97
C ARG A 233 -15.03 11.76 58.15
N ALA A 234 -16.14 11.61 57.44
CA ALA A 234 -17.31 12.49 57.58
C ALA A 234 -17.93 12.43 58.99
N GLN A 235 -17.93 11.26 59.64
CA GLN A 235 -18.36 11.11 61.04
C GLN A 235 -17.40 11.81 62.01
N LEU A 236 -16.08 11.74 61.79
CA LEU A 236 -15.07 12.44 62.59
C LEU A 236 -15.15 13.96 62.42
N GLU A 237 -15.30 14.45 61.19
CA GLU A 237 -15.50 15.88 60.90
C GLU A 237 -16.77 16.41 61.58
N ARG A 238 -17.88 15.65 61.55
CA ARG A 238 -19.10 15.98 62.31
C ARG A 238 -18.86 16.06 63.83
N LYS A 239 -18.11 15.11 64.40
CA LYS A 239 -17.78 15.11 65.84
C LYS A 239 -16.87 16.29 66.22
N LEU A 240 -15.90 16.64 65.38
CA LEU A 240 -15.05 17.81 65.57
C LEU A 240 -15.87 19.11 65.49
N ALA A 241 -16.74 19.24 64.50
CA ALA A 241 -17.63 20.39 64.36
C ALA A 241 -18.64 20.51 65.52
N GLN A 242 -19.08 19.38 66.11
CA GLN A 242 -19.88 19.38 67.34
C GLN A 242 -19.07 19.89 68.54
N LYS A 243 -17.85 19.39 68.76
CA LYS A 243 -16.96 19.88 69.83
C LYS A 243 -16.60 21.37 69.67
N GLU A 244 -16.39 21.83 68.45
CA GLU A 244 -16.10 23.25 68.18
C GLU A 244 -17.33 24.15 68.46
N LYS A 245 -18.55 23.63 68.25
CA LYS A 245 -19.78 24.32 68.68
C LYS A 245 -19.92 24.34 70.19
N GLU A 246 -19.70 23.20 70.86
CA GLU A 246 -19.74 23.07 72.32
C GLU A 246 -18.76 24.05 73.00
N GLN A 247 -17.51 24.12 72.51
CA GLN A 247 -16.52 25.11 72.97
C GLN A 247 -16.96 26.57 72.75
N LYS A 248 -17.65 26.87 71.64
CA LYS A 248 -18.20 28.22 71.39
C LYS A 248 -19.37 28.52 72.32
N GLU A 249 -20.22 27.54 72.64
CA GLU A 249 -21.31 27.68 73.60
C GLU A 249 -20.78 27.86 75.04
N GLU A 250 -19.74 27.12 75.43
CA GLU A 250 -19.03 27.33 76.71
C GLU A 250 -18.37 28.71 76.79
N HIS A 251 -17.70 29.16 75.72
CA HIS A 251 -17.10 30.49 75.65
C HIS A 251 -18.16 31.60 75.75
N LEU A 252 -19.29 31.47 75.06
CA LEU A 252 -20.43 32.37 75.19
C LEU A 252 -21.03 32.38 76.60
N ARG A 253 -21.11 31.21 77.26
CA ARG A 253 -21.55 31.07 78.65
C ARG A 253 -20.60 31.80 79.62
N GLN A 254 -19.28 31.64 79.45
CA GLN A 254 -18.28 32.36 80.25
C GLN A 254 -18.35 33.87 80.03
N LEU A 255 -18.54 34.32 78.78
CA LEU A 255 -18.70 35.74 78.45
C LEU A 255 -19.98 36.32 79.09
N ALA A 256 -21.10 35.59 79.01
CA ALA A 256 -22.37 35.98 79.63
C ALA A 256 -22.29 36.00 81.16
N GLN A 257 -21.46 35.15 81.78
CA GLN A 257 -21.23 35.18 83.21
C GLN A 257 -20.40 36.40 83.62
N LYS A 258 -19.28 36.69 82.94
CA LYS A 258 -18.51 37.94 83.13
C LYS A 258 -19.38 39.20 82.99
N ALA A 259 -20.25 39.25 81.97
CA ALA A 259 -21.17 40.37 81.76
C ALA A 259 -22.27 40.47 82.84
N ARG A 260 -22.62 39.37 83.53
CA ARG A 260 -23.48 39.41 84.72
C ARG A 260 -22.72 39.90 85.95
N ASP A 261 -21.48 39.48 86.12
CA ASP A 261 -20.62 39.90 87.24
C ASP A 261 -20.34 41.42 87.17
N GLU A 262 -20.10 41.97 85.97
CA GLU A 262 -19.99 43.42 85.74
C GLU A 262 -21.31 44.18 86.03
N ARG A 263 -22.46 43.54 85.78
CA ARG A 263 -23.79 44.12 86.07
C ARG A 263 -24.21 43.98 87.54
N ALA A 264 -23.59 43.07 88.29
CA ALA A 264 -23.87 42.80 89.71
C ALA A 264 -23.29 43.86 90.68
N GLY A 265 -22.59 44.88 90.17
CA GLY A 265 -22.62 46.21 90.79
C GLY A 265 -21.85 46.39 92.10
N ILE A 266 -20.62 45.87 92.21
CA ILE A 266 -19.68 46.29 93.28
C ILE A 266 -18.51 47.07 92.67
N LYS A 267 -18.55 48.40 92.82
CA LYS A 267 -17.39 49.30 92.68
C LYS A 267 -17.49 50.51 93.61
N PRO A 268 -16.57 50.62 94.57
CA PRO A 268 -16.00 51.90 94.99
C PRO A 268 -14.48 51.93 94.69
N GLY A 269 -13.89 53.03 94.22
CA GLY A 269 -14.49 54.28 93.75
C GLY A 269 -13.44 55.34 93.36
N HIS A 270 -13.94 56.46 92.81
CA HIS A 270 -13.25 57.76 92.57
C HIS A 270 -12.02 57.78 91.63
N SER A 271 -11.76 58.85 90.87
CA SER A 271 -12.25 60.25 90.97
C SER A 271 -12.51 60.94 89.60
N VAL A 272 -13.48 61.88 89.60
CA VAL A 272 -13.47 63.26 89.03
C VAL A 272 -12.42 63.57 87.93
N GLY A 273 -12.71 64.14 86.75
CA GLY A 273 -13.93 64.72 86.12
C GLY A 273 -13.69 64.81 84.58
N GLU A 274 -14.18 65.74 83.74
CA GLU A 274 -15.23 66.79 83.80
C GLU A 274 -15.50 67.29 82.35
N SER A 275 -16.70 67.85 82.04
CA SER A 275 -17.13 68.41 80.72
C SER A 275 -17.23 67.43 79.51
N GLY A 276 -18.09 67.63 78.50
CA GLY A 276 -19.15 68.61 78.31
C GLY A 276 -19.47 68.84 76.81
N ALA A 277 -20.71 68.56 76.38
CA ALA A 277 -21.33 69.10 75.17
C ALA A 277 -20.73 68.81 73.76
N THR A 278 -19.97 67.72 73.55
CA THR A 278 -19.76 67.13 72.20
C THR A 278 -20.66 65.90 71.98
N ASN A 279 -21.95 66.13 72.18
CA ASN A 279 -23.00 65.11 72.02
C ASN A 279 -23.31 64.85 70.53
N GLU A 280 -23.97 63.72 70.26
CA GLU A 280 -24.61 63.34 68.99
C GLU A 280 -23.74 63.18 67.73
N ASP A 281 -23.00 64.19 67.26
CA ASP A 281 -22.34 64.18 65.92
C ASP A 281 -21.40 62.98 65.67
N GLU A 282 -20.63 62.55 66.68
CA GLU A 282 -19.75 61.39 66.56
C GLU A 282 -20.52 60.06 66.58
N ARG A 283 -21.62 59.98 67.34
CA ARG A 283 -22.48 58.80 67.42
C ARG A 283 -23.30 58.61 66.15
N GLU A 284 -23.82 59.69 65.56
CA GLU A 284 -24.46 59.65 64.25
C GLU A 284 -23.46 59.24 63.17
N ARG A 285 -22.24 59.82 63.18
CA ARG A 285 -21.17 59.47 62.25
C ARG A 285 -20.70 58.02 62.39
N GLU A 286 -20.77 57.43 63.59
CA GLU A 286 -20.46 56.02 63.83
C GLU A 286 -21.62 55.08 63.39
N MET A 287 -22.88 55.45 63.64
CA MET A 287 -24.04 54.73 63.08
C MET A 287 -24.02 54.76 61.54
N LEU A 288 -23.71 55.90 60.91
CA LEU A 288 -23.55 56.05 59.45
C LEU A 288 -22.38 55.26 58.85
N ARG A 289 -21.39 54.84 59.67
CA ARG A 289 -20.35 53.87 59.26
C ARG A 289 -20.85 52.45 59.40
N GLN A 290 -21.54 52.14 60.50
CA GLN A 290 -22.04 50.80 60.79
C GLN A 290 -23.15 50.38 59.82
N ASP A 291 -24.05 51.29 59.45
CA ASP A 291 -25.09 51.02 58.45
C ASP A 291 -24.52 50.89 57.03
N ARG A 292 -23.56 51.74 56.61
CA ARG A 292 -22.82 51.50 55.34
C ARG A 292 -22.01 50.21 55.34
N HIS A 293 -21.69 49.63 56.50
CA HIS A 293 -21.06 48.33 56.59
C HIS A 293 -22.09 47.19 56.50
N LYS A 294 -23.25 47.34 57.16
CA LYS A 294 -24.40 46.41 57.03
C LYS A 294 -24.99 46.42 55.62
N GLU A 295 -25.08 47.56 54.97
CA GLU A 295 -25.56 47.73 53.59
C GLU A 295 -24.63 47.03 52.61
N ARG A 296 -23.32 47.29 52.64
CA ARG A 296 -22.32 46.56 51.82
C ARG A 296 -22.27 45.05 52.12
N ALA A 297 -22.62 44.62 53.33
CA ALA A 297 -22.75 43.20 53.65
C ALA A 297 -24.04 42.59 53.05
N ARG A 298 -25.17 43.31 53.11
CA ARG A 298 -26.43 42.91 52.47
C ARG A 298 -26.31 42.88 50.95
N GLU A 299 -25.71 43.91 50.35
CA GLU A 299 -25.48 44.00 48.90
C GLU A 299 -24.57 42.88 48.40
N ARG A 300 -23.48 42.59 49.13
CA ARG A 300 -22.58 41.46 48.83
C ARG A 300 -23.27 40.10 48.94
N ASN A 301 -24.14 39.92 49.94
CA ASN A 301 -24.94 38.69 50.06
C ASN A 301 -26.02 38.59 48.99
N LEU A 302 -26.66 39.70 48.59
CA LEU A 302 -27.66 39.72 47.52
C LEU A 302 -27.01 39.43 46.16
N ALA A 303 -25.85 40.02 45.88
CA ALA A 303 -25.03 39.76 44.70
C ALA A 303 -24.54 38.30 44.62
N ARG A 304 -24.37 37.64 45.77
CA ARG A 304 -24.00 36.21 45.85
C ARG A 304 -25.20 35.26 45.79
N ALA A 305 -26.41 35.73 46.09
CA ALA A 305 -27.61 34.91 46.18
C ALA A 305 -28.47 34.90 44.90
N ALA A 306 -28.55 36.00 44.15
CA ALA A 306 -29.26 36.04 42.85
C ALA A 306 -28.86 37.26 42.00
N PRO A 307 -28.09 37.11 40.90
CA PRO A 307 -27.69 38.23 40.06
C PRO A 307 -28.86 38.86 39.27
N ASP A 308 -29.85 38.06 38.87
CA ASP A 308 -30.88 38.48 37.88
C ASP A 308 -31.95 39.44 38.42
N LYS A 309 -32.08 39.58 39.74
CA LYS A 309 -33.02 40.53 40.36
C LYS A 309 -32.53 41.98 40.33
N ARG A 310 -31.25 42.19 40.04
CA ARG A 310 -30.57 43.49 40.04
C ARG A 310 -31.16 44.46 39.01
N THR A 311 -31.44 43.97 37.80
CA THR A 311 -31.97 44.77 36.68
C THR A 311 -33.38 45.30 36.90
N LYS A 312 -34.17 44.69 37.81
CA LYS A 312 -35.53 45.16 38.10
C LYS A 312 -35.53 46.30 39.12
N LEU A 313 -34.75 46.16 40.19
CA LEU A 313 -34.62 47.16 41.26
C LEU A 313 -33.82 48.41 40.84
N GLN A 314 -32.85 48.30 39.92
CA GLN A 314 -32.18 49.49 39.37
C GLN A 314 -33.13 50.31 38.49
N LYS A 315 -34.02 49.65 37.73
CA LYS A 315 -34.95 50.31 36.80
C LYS A 315 -36.14 51.01 37.47
N GLU A 316 -36.41 50.67 38.74
CA GLU A 316 -37.35 51.39 39.62
C GLU A 316 -36.69 52.56 40.38
N ARG A 317 -35.34 52.66 40.39
CA ARG A 317 -34.60 53.78 41.02
C ARG A 317 -34.20 54.90 40.04
N GLU A 318 -34.41 54.70 38.74
CA GLU A 318 -34.15 55.66 37.66
C GLU A 318 -35.45 56.26 37.09
N ARG A 319 -36.55 56.22 37.85
CA ARG A 319 -37.87 56.70 37.44
C ARG A 319 -38.57 57.49 38.54
#